data_AF-A0A9R1EZL9-F1
#
_entry.id   AF-A0A9R1EZL9-F1
#
_cell.length_a   1.000
_cell.length_b   1.000
_cell.length_c   1.000
_cell.angle_alpha   90.00
_cell.angle_beta   90.00
_cell.angle_gamma   90.00
#
_symmetry.space_group_name_H-M   'P 1'
#
loop_
_entity.id
_entity.type
_entity.pdbx_description
1 polymer ?
#
loop_
_entity_poly.entity_id
_entity_poly.type
_entity_poly.pdbx_seq_one_letter_code
_entity_poly.pdbx_strand_id
1 'polypeptide(L)'
;SCLTCLSVSAASHMFTPVVISPEAQRIFNEMGGPLEREGNRLWEIILSTMKEVRTLMEEDDSWAIEISRGGGEVHNNTRFIMDCIVCMKNARTSMKSSALSDNTENLGVLIDGTIDYLKSLLFTKSESCSDQILRYLFLLNNSYFVANVVSESSFIDELWDLELELTPECKKYMDSYIDVSWGHVVSCIPKSGFPGPIQRWINTSSVAKFESAFHKTYQTQKLWKVPDPRLRDALRRAITERVISGYRDYLVVHLLLEKHVVRESSRPEVLEGMLGELFEG
;
A
#
# COMPACT_ATOMS: atom_id res chain seq x y z
N SER A 1 16.34 -45.67 -44.28
CA SER A 1 16.62 -44.24 -44.55
C SER A 1 15.48 -43.71 -45.40
N CYS A 2 14.63 -42.73 -45.07
CA CYS A 2 14.47 -41.83 -43.93
C CYS A 2 12.98 -41.45 -43.85
N LEU A 3 12.48 -41.18 -42.64
CA LEU A 3 11.19 -40.57 -42.34
C LEU A 3 11.31 -39.03 -42.34
N THR A 4 10.20 -38.35 -42.70
CA THR A 4 9.67 -37.04 -42.19
C THR A 4 10.50 -35.76 -42.38
N CYS A 5 9.98 -34.53 -42.44
CA CYS A 5 8.70 -33.85 -42.77
C CYS A 5 8.98 -32.33 -42.55
N LEU A 6 8.17 -31.43 -43.11
CA LEU A 6 8.11 -29.95 -42.88
C LEU A 6 9.21 -29.12 -43.58
N SER A 7 8.98 -27.91 -44.12
CA SER A 7 7.94 -26.92 -43.85
C SER A 7 7.68 -25.98 -45.05
N VAL A 8 6.55 -25.30 -44.93
CA VAL A 8 5.88 -24.38 -45.87
C VAL A 8 6.56 -23.01 -45.91
N SER A 9 6.66 -22.46 -47.13
CA SER A 9 6.66 -21.04 -47.53
C SER A 9 7.28 -20.00 -46.57
N ALA A 10 8.53 -19.60 -46.86
CA ALA A 10 9.11 -18.36 -46.38
C ALA A 10 8.71 -17.20 -47.31
N ALA A 11 7.55 -16.59 -47.07
CA ALA A 11 7.27 -15.25 -47.56
C ALA A 11 7.98 -14.24 -46.65
N SER A 12 9.29 -14.06 -46.88
CA SER A 12 10.03 -12.94 -46.32
C SER A 12 9.50 -11.65 -46.95
N HIS A 13 8.67 -10.91 -46.21
CA HIS A 13 8.49 -9.48 -46.49
C HIS A 13 9.87 -8.81 -46.37
N MET A 14 10.51 -8.60 -47.52
CA MET A 14 11.72 -7.79 -47.62
C MET A 14 11.35 -6.37 -47.22
N PHE A 15 11.70 -5.96 -46.01
CA PHE A 15 11.85 -4.54 -45.70
C PHE A 15 12.99 -4.01 -46.57
N THR A 16 12.66 -3.37 -47.68
CA THR A 16 13.60 -2.52 -48.40
C THR A 16 14.11 -1.45 -47.43
N PRO A 17 15.43 -1.26 -47.28
CA PRO A 17 15.94 -0.16 -46.47
C PRO A 17 15.39 1.14 -47.06
N VAL A 18 14.75 1.97 -46.25
CA VAL A 18 14.39 3.32 -46.67
C VAL A 18 15.70 4.06 -46.90
N VAL A 19 16.08 4.22 -48.17
CA VAL A 19 17.26 5.01 -48.54
C VAL A 19 16.86 6.48 -48.38
N ILE A 20 17.25 7.07 -47.26
CA ILE A 20 17.06 8.49 -46.96
C ILE A 20 17.96 9.30 -47.91
N SER A 21 17.43 10.35 -48.54
CA SER A 21 18.26 11.21 -49.41
C SER A 21 19.33 11.93 -48.59
N PRO A 22 20.51 12.24 -49.17
CA PRO A 22 21.55 13.00 -48.48
C PRO A 22 21.04 14.34 -47.92
N GLU A 23 20.14 15.02 -48.64
CA GLU A 23 19.46 16.23 -48.17
C GLU A 23 18.58 15.96 -46.95
N ALA A 24 17.78 14.90 -46.94
CA ALA A 24 16.94 14.54 -45.80
C ALA A 24 17.80 14.17 -44.58
N GLN A 25 18.92 13.44 -44.79
CA GLN A 25 19.87 13.13 -43.72
C GLN A 25 20.52 14.38 -43.14
N ARG A 26 20.87 15.37 -43.99
CA ARG A 26 21.44 16.65 -43.53
C ARG A 26 20.43 17.42 -42.68
N ILE A 27 19.18 17.47 -43.12
CA ILE A 27 18.08 18.12 -42.38
C ILE A 27 17.87 17.44 -41.03
N PHE A 28 17.83 16.11 -40.96
CA PHE A 28 17.72 15.38 -39.69
C PHE A 28 18.89 15.68 -38.74
N ASN A 29 20.12 15.71 -39.26
CA ASN A 29 21.30 16.03 -38.45
C ASN A 29 21.29 17.48 -37.95
N GLU A 30 20.84 18.44 -38.78
CA GLU A 30 20.68 19.86 -38.38
C GLU A 30 19.59 20.03 -37.31
N MET A 31 18.53 19.21 -37.33
CA MET A 31 17.44 19.23 -36.35
C MET A 31 17.80 18.55 -35.02
N GLY A 32 18.69 17.56 -35.05
CA GLY A 32 19.03 16.76 -33.85
C GLY A 32 19.60 17.59 -32.69
N GLY A 33 20.59 18.44 -32.97
CA GLY A 33 21.26 19.25 -31.93
C GLY A 33 20.34 20.23 -31.20
N PRO A 34 19.50 21.02 -31.90
CA PRO A 34 18.48 21.87 -31.26
C PRO A 34 17.46 21.08 -30.43
N LEU A 35 16.96 19.95 -30.94
CA LEU A 35 16.01 19.11 -30.22
C LEU A 35 16.60 18.53 -28.93
N GLU A 36 17.85 18.08 -28.98
CA GLU A 36 18.58 17.58 -27.82
C GLU A 36 18.78 18.68 -26.77
N ARG A 37 19.17 19.88 -27.19
CA ARG A 37 19.36 21.03 -26.29
C ARG A 37 18.07 21.43 -25.57
N GLU A 38 16.96 21.53 -26.29
CA GLU A 38 15.67 21.83 -25.68
C GLU A 38 15.20 20.69 -24.76
N GLY A 39 15.47 19.44 -25.14
CA GLY A 39 15.23 18.28 -24.26
C GLY A 39 15.98 18.38 -22.94
N ASN A 40 17.28 18.70 -22.99
CA ASN A 40 18.11 18.88 -21.79
C ASN A 40 17.65 20.07 -20.95
N ARG A 41 17.21 21.16 -21.58
CA ARG A 41 16.67 22.33 -20.86
C ARG A 41 15.37 22.01 -20.14
N LEU A 42 14.46 21.28 -20.78
CA LEU A 42 13.22 20.81 -20.16
C LEU A 42 13.51 19.89 -18.97
N TRP A 43 14.49 18.99 -19.10
CA TRP A 43 14.93 18.13 -18.02
C TRP A 43 15.40 18.92 -16.78
N GLU A 44 16.27 19.92 -16.97
CA GLU A 44 16.76 20.76 -15.87
C GLU A 44 15.62 21.51 -15.17
N ILE A 45 14.63 22.00 -15.93
CA ILE A 45 13.45 22.66 -15.38
C ILE A 45 12.62 21.69 -14.53
N ILE A 46 12.37 20.46 -15.02
CA ILE A 46 11.65 19.43 -14.27
C ILE A 46 12.39 19.09 -12.98
N LEU A 47 13.71 18.91 -13.05
CA LEU A 47 14.53 18.59 -11.89
C LEU A 47 14.52 19.71 -10.85
N SER A 48 14.66 20.97 -11.28
CA SER A 48 14.59 22.14 -10.39
C SER A 48 13.23 22.25 -9.72
N THR A 49 12.16 22.17 -10.51
CA THR A 49 10.78 22.26 -10.01
C THR A 49 10.49 21.14 -9.00
N MET A 50 10.92 19.91 -9.29
CA MET A 50 10.76 18.81 -8.34
C MET A 50 11.53 19.04 -7.05
N LYS A 51 12.73 19.61 -7.08
CA LYS A 51 13.47 19.98 -5.86
C LYS A 51 12.71 21.02 -5.03
N GLU A 52 12.19 22.06 -5.67
CA GLU A 52 11.41 23.09 -4.99
C GLU A 52 10.16 22.52 -4.32
N VAL A 53 9.41 21.66 -5.03
CA VAL A 53 8.25 20.94 -4.46
C VAL A 53 8.65 20.14 -3.24
N ARG A 54 9.77 19.40 -3.30
CA ARG A 54 10.25 18.59 -2.17
C ARG A 54 10.59 19.46 -0.96
N THR A 55 11.25 20.59 -1.17
CA THR A 55 11.57 21.54 -0.10
C THR A 55 10.29 22.07 0.56
N LEU A 56 9.29 22.47 -0.23
CA LEU A 56 8.01 22.95 0.31
C LEU A 56 7.30 21.89 1.17
N MET A 57 7.36 20.62 0.76
CA MET A 57 6.79 19.52 1.55
C MET A 57 7.59 19.20 2.81
N GLU A 58 8.90 19.37 2.78
CA GLU A 58 9.77 19.20 3.95
C GLU A 58 9.56 20.30 4.99
N GLU A 59 9.32 21.53 4.56
CA GLU A 59 9.07 22.69 5.43
C GLU A 59 7.63 22.73 5.99
N ASP A 60 6.72 21.92 5.43
CA ASP A 60 5.34 21.86 5.88
C ASP A 60 5.21 21.12 7.23
N ASP A 61 4.94 21.86 8.30
CA ASP A 61 4.74 21.32 9.66
C ASP A 61 3.29 20.91 9.95
N SER A 62 2.37 21.02 8.97
CA SER A 62 0.95 20.74 9.18
C SER A 62 0.60 19.25 9.18
N TRP A 63 1.52 18.37 8.75
CA TRP A 63 1.29 16.93 8.57
C TRP A 63 0.68 16.24 9.78
N ALA A 64 1.13 16.54 11.01
CA ALA A 64 0.57 15.94 12.22
C ALA A 64 -0.94 16.22 12.35
N ILE A 65 -1.35 17.46 12.03
CA ILE A 65 -2.75 17.89 12.07
C ILE A 65 -3.53 17.25 10.91
N GLU A 66 -2.94 17.18 9.71
CA GLU A 66 -3.58 16.60 8.54
C GLU A 66 -3.80 15.09 8.69
N ILE A 67 -2.81 14.35 9.17
CA ILE A 67 -2.92 12.91 9.47
C ILE A 67 -4.05 12.66 10.48
N SER A 68 -4.10 13.48 11.53
CA SER A 68 -5.10 13.39 12.59
C SER A 68 -6.52 13.65 12.07
N ARG A 69 -6.69 14.72 11.26
CA ARG A 69 -7.98 15.10 10.68
C ARG A 69 -8.46 14.12 9.61
N GLY A 70 -7.55 13.59 8.80
CA GLY A 70 -7.84 12.65 7.73
C GLY A 70 -8.04 11.20 8.19
N GLY A 71 -7.96 10.92 9.50
CA GLY A 71 -8.13 9.56 10.02
C GLY A 71 -7.10 8.57 9.45
N GLY A 72 -5.90 9.05 9.12
CA GLY A 72 -4.82 8.25 8.54
C GLY A 72 -4.99 7.89 7.06
N GLU A 73 -5.85 8.58 6.31
CA GLU A 73 -6.02 8.31 4.87
C GLU A 73 -4.78 8.67 4.00
N VAL A 74 -4.88 8.44 2.69
CA VAL A 74 -3.83 8.82 1.74
C VAL A 74 -3.68 10.34 1.71
N HIS A 75 -2.46 10.83 1.94
CA HIS A 75 -2.14 12.25 1.99
C HIS A 75 -2.24 12.92 0.61
N ASN A 76 -2.61 14.19 0.56
CA ASN A 76 -2.66 14.95 -0.69
C ASN A 76 -1.28 15.07 -1.35
N ASN A 77 -0.24 15.32 -0.56
CA ASN A 77 1.15 15.33 -1.03
C ASN A 77 1.58 13.98 -1.64
N THR A 78 1.13 12.85 -1.08
CA THR A 78 1.36 11.51 -1.65
C THR A 78 0.70 11.39 -3.02
N ARG A 79 -0.57 11.77 -3.14
CA ARG A 79 -1.30 11.75 -4.44
C ARG A 79 -0.58 12.59 -5.48
N PHE A 80 -0.24 13.83 -5.12
CA PHE A 80 0.45 14.76 -6.01
C PHE A 80 1.78 14.21 -6.52
N ILE A 81 2.63 13.67 -5.64
CA ILE A 81 3.92 13.10 -6.07
C ILE A 81 3.69 11.87 -6.97
N MET A 82 2.70 11.02 -6.67
CA MET A 82 2.39 9.88 -7.51
C MET A 82 1.85 10.29 -8.88
N ASP A 83 1.04 11.34 -8.98
CA ASP A 83 0.59 11.91 -10.25
C ASP A 83 1.76 12.41 -11.10
N CYS A 84 2.74 13.08 -10.46
CA CYS A 84 3.99 13.47 -11.12
C CYS A 84 4.78 12.24 -11.60
N ILE A 85 4.88 11.18 -10.80
CA ILE A 85 5.56 9.93 -11.17
C ILE A 85 4.86 9.27 -12.37
N VAL A 86 3.53 9.22 -12.38
CA VAL A 86 2.75 8.66 -13.50
C VAL A 86 2.99 9.48 -14.77
N CYS A 87 2.97 10.82 -14.68
CA CYS A 87 3.32 11.71 -15.78
C CYS A 87 4.74 11.43 -16.33
N MET A 88 5.73 11.30 -15.44
CA MET A 88 7.10 10.97 -15.80
C MET A 88 7.22 9.58 -16.44
N LYS A 89 6.50 8.57 -15.93
CA LYS A 89 6.46 7.23 -16.53
C LYS A 89 5.88 7.27 -17.95
N ASN A 90 4.79 7.99 -18.17
CA ASN A 90 4.14 8.15 -19.48
C ASN A 90 5.03 8.91 -20.48
N ALA A 91 5.76 9.93 -20.01
CA ALA A 91 6.77 10.60 -20.81
C ALA A 91 7.89 9.63 -21.20
N ARG A 92 8.39 8.84 -20.24
CA ARG A 92 9.43 7.82 -20.48
C ARG A 92 9.00 6.77 -21.51
N THR A 93 7.77 6.24 -21.42
CA THR A 93 7.26 5.26 -22.38
C THR A 93 7.11 5.86 -23.78
N SER A 94 6.63 7.10 -23.88
CA SER A 94 6.55 7.84 -25.15
C SER A 94 7.94 8.05 -25.74
N MET A 95 8.92 8.43 -24.92
CA MET A 95 10.29 8.66 -25.35
C MET A 95 10.99 7.38 -25.82
N LYS A 96 10.72 6.21 -25.23
CA LYS A 96 11.26 4.90 -25.68
C LYS A 96 10.88 4.55 -27.14
N SER A 97 9.80 5.13 -27.66
CA SER A 97 9.40 4.94 -29.07
C SER A 97 10.19 5.83 -30.06
N SER A 98 10.94 6.81 -29.54
CA SER A 98 11.84 7.70 -30.28
C SER A 98 13.29 7.38 -29.91
N ALA A 99 14.25 7.47 -30.83
CA ALA A 99 15.64 7.02 -30.62
C ALA A 99 16.49 7.94 -29.68
N LEU A 100 15.91 8.44 -28.58
CA LEU A 100 16.56 9.33 -27.60
C LEU A 100 16.91 8.53 -26.33
N SER A 101 18.13 7.97 -26.26
CA SER A 101 18.55 7.04 -25.20
C SER A 101 18.76 7.71 -23.84
N ASP A 102 19.45 8.85 -23.80
CA ASP A 102 20.05 9.35 -22.56
C ASP A 102 18.99 9.95 -21.62
N ASN A 103 18.05 10.73 -22.16
CA ASN A 103 16.97 11.31 -21.36
C ASN A 103 15.97 10.26 -20.85
N THR A 104 15.85 9.13 -21.54
CA THR A 104 15.00 8.01 -21.14
C THR A 104 15.55 7.26 -19.92
N GLU A 105 16.88 7.16 -19.81
CA GLU A 105 17.57 6.58 -18.65
C GLU A 105 17.53 7.54 -17.46
N ASN A 106 17.82 8.83 -17.68
CA ASN A 106 17.76 9.88 -16.67
C ASN A 106 16.39 9.95 -15.97
N LEU A 107 15.31 9.83 -16.75
CA LEU A 107 13.94 9.87 -16.21
C LEU A 107 13.62 8.64 -15.35
N GLY A 108 14.21 7.48 -15.65
CA GLY A 108 14.11 6.30 -14.79
C GLY A 108 14.70 6.53 -13.41
N VAL A 109 15.94 7.05 -13.37
CA VAL A 109 16.64 7.36 -12.13
C VAL A 109 15.87 8.39 -11.29
N LEU A 110 15.29 9.42 -11.93
CA LEU A 110 14.47 10.41 -11.22
C LEU A 110 13.17 9.82 -10.68
N ILE A 111 12.50 8.94 -11.42
CA ILE A 111 11.30 8.25 -10.94
C ILE A 111 11.62 7.45 -9.67
N ASP A 112 12.64 6.60 -9.73
CA ASP A 112 13.03 5.73 -8.61
C ASP A 112 13.45 6.58 -7.40
N GLY A 113 14.29 7.60 -7.62
CA GLY A 113 14.70 8.53 -6.58
C GLY A 113 13.55 9.39 -6.01
N THR A 114 12.46 9.60 -6.77
CA THR A 114 11.26 10.29 -6.26
C THR A 114 10.40 9.36 -5.41
N ILE A 115 10.30 8.08 -5.78
CA ILE A 115 9.60 7.07 -4.97
C ILE A 115 10.31 6.89 -3.63
N ASP A 116 11.64 6.74 -3.63
CA ASP A 116 12.43 6.58 -2.41
C ASP A 116 12.34 7.83 -1.51
N TYR A 117 12.39 9.02 -2.12
CA TYR A 117 12.15 10.28 -1.43
C TYR A 117 10.78 10.29 -0.74
N LEU A 118 9.71 9.95 -1.47
CA LEU A 118 8.36 9.97 -0.92
C LEU A 118 8.21 9.01 0.26
N LYS A 119 8.78 7.79 0.16
CA LYS A 119 8.79 6.83 1.27
C LYS A 119 9.50 7.39 2.50
N SER A 120 10.66 8.01 2.32
CA SER A 120 11.39 8.64 3.42
C SER A 120 10.60 9.79 4.03
N LEU A 121 10.01 10.66 3.20
CA LEU A 121 9.22 11.80 3.65
C LEU A 121 8.02 11.32 4.49
N LEU A 122 7.29 10.33 4.00
CA LEU A 122 6.15 9.73 4.71
C LEU A 122 6.57 9.19 6.07
N PHE A 123 7.68 8.46 6.13
CA PHE A 123 8.21 7.94 7.39
C PHE A 123 8.52 9.08 8.36
N THR A 124 9.36 10.04 7.96
CA THR A 124 9.78 11.17 8.82
C THR A 124 8.60 12.02 9.27
N LYS A 125 7.70 12.40 8.36
CA LYS A 125 6.54 13.24 8.70
C LYS A 125 5.56 12.50 9.60
N SER A 126 5.41 11.18 9.45
CA SER A 126 4.57 10.38 10.35
C SER A 126 5.06 10.41 11.80
N GLU A 127 6.36 10.63 12.06
CA GLU A 127 6.89 10.69 13.44
C GLU A 127 6.36 11.87 14.24
N SER A 128 5.90 12.93 13.56
CA SER A 128 5.22 14.06 14.21
C SER A 128 3.81 13.73 14.72
N CYS A 129 3.22 12.61 14.27
CA CYS A 129 1.92 12.14 14.75
C CYS A 129 2.06 11.45 16.11
N SER A 130 1.48 12.04 17.16
CA SER A 130 1.54 11.52 18.52
C SER A 130 0.74 10.23 18.72
N ASP A 131 -0.33 10.04 17.93
CA ASP A 131 -1.12 8.81 17.97
C ASP A 131 -0.41 7.72 17.16
N GLN A 132 0.24 6.80 17.87
CA GLN A 132 0.99 5.71 17.26
C GLN A 132 0.11 4.77 16.42
N ILE A 133 -1.16 4.59 16.80
CA ILE A 133 -2.10 3.74 16.08
C ILE A 133 -2.40 4.39 14.73
N LEU A 134 -2.76 5.68 14.76
CA LEU A 134 -3.06 6.43 13.55
C LEU A 134 -1.84 6.58 12.64
N ARG A 135 -0.65 6.73 13.22
CA ARG A 135 0.61 6.77 12.49
C ARG A 135 0.84 5.51 11.65
N TYR A 136 0.64 4.32 12.22
CA TYR A 136 0.82 3.08 11.45
C TYR A 136 -0.27 2.88 10.40
N LEU A 137 -1.51 3.29 10.68
CA LEU A 137 -2.57 3.26 9.67
C LEU A 137 -2.25 4.17 8.49
N PHE A 138 -1.76 5.38 8.79
CA PHE A 138 -1.30 6.34 7.79
C PHE A 138 -0.18 5.77 6.91
N LEU A 139 0.86 5.20 7.53
CA LEU A 139 1.96 4.58 6.79
C LEU A 139 1.47 3.42 5.93
N LEU A 140 0.58 2.57 6.45
CA LEU A 140 0.00 1.46 5.70
C LEU A 140 -0.77 1.96 4.46
N ASN A 141 -1.69 2.91 4.64
CA ASN A 141 -2.50 3.46 3.56
C ASN A 141 -1.63 4.10 2.47
N ASN A 142 -0.63 4.90 2.85
CA ASN A 142 0.21 5.61 1.90
C ASN A 142 1.21 4.69 1.19
N SER A 143 1.89 3.78 1.91
CA SER A 143 2.83 2.83 1.30
C SER A 143 2.12 1.85 0.36
N TYR A 144 0.89 1.42 0.71
CA TYR A 144 0.08 0.60 -0.18
C TYR A 144 -0.34 1.36 -1.44
N PHE A 145 -0.81 2.60 -1.31
CA PHE A 145 -1.16 3.45 -2.45
C PHE A 145 0.02 3.63 -3.42
N VAL A 146 1.21 3.94 -2.88
CA VAL A 146 2.44 4.06 -3.68
C VAL A 146 2.75 2.73 -4.40
N ALA A 147 2.70 1.60 -3.68
CA ALA A 147 2.98 0.29 -4.27
C ALA A 147 1.97 -0.08 -5.37
N ASN A 148 0.69 0.24 -5.17
CA ASN A 148 -0.38 -0.06 -6.12
C ASN A 148 -0.20 0.75 -7.42
N VAL A 149 -0.03 2.07 -7.33
CA VAL A 149 0.18 2.94 -8.50
C VAL A 149 1.48 2.59 -9.23
N VAL A 150 2.53 2.21 -8.50
CA VAL A 150 3.79 1.76 -9.13
C VAL A 150 3.58 0.45 -9.89
N SER A 151 2.75 -0.47 -9.37
CA SER A 151 2.49 -1.79 -9.96
C SER A 151 1.50 -1.76 -11.13
N GLU A 152 0.40 -1.00 -11.02
CA GLU A 152 -0.63 -0.86 -12.06
C GLU A 152 -0.09 -0.26 -13.36
N SER A 153 1.00 0.52 -13.29
CA SER A 153 1.70 1.01 -14.48
C SER A 153 2.43 -0.08 -15.30
N SER A 154 2.33 -1.36 -14.89
CA SER A 154 3.08 -2.47 -15.49
C SER A 154 2.25 -3.62 -16.05
N PHE A 155 1.00 -3.90 -15.62
CA PHE A 155 0.26 -5.08 -16.14
C PHE A 155 -1.27 -4.95 -16.09
N ILE A 156 -1.88 -5.72 -17.00
CA ILE A 156 -3.28 -5.78 -17.45
C ILE A 156 -4.24 -6.28 -16.35
N ASP A 157 -5.45 -5.70 -16.40
CA ASP A 157 -6.70 -5.85 -15.64
C ASP A 157 -7.31 -7.27 -15.53
N GLU A 158 -6.52 -8.35 -15.52
CA GLU A 158 -7.05 -9.71 -15.75
C GLU A 158 -6.77 -10.73 -14.64
N LEU A 159 -6.63 -10.31 -13.38
CA LEU A 159 -6.52 -11.27 -12.27
C LEU A 159 -7.06 -10.74 -10.95
N TRP A 160 -8.38 -10.54 -10.89
CA TRP A 160 -9.12 -10.16 -9.68
C TRP A 160 -9.10 -11.23 -8.57
N ASP A 161 -8.76 -12.49 -8.91
CA ASP A 161 -8.80 -13.64 -7.99
C ASP A 161 -7.48 -13.97 -7.28
N LEU A 162 -6.42 -13.17 -7.44
CA LEU A 162 -5.19 -13.38 -6.66
C LEU A 162 -5.28 -12.76 -5.27
N GLU A 163 -4.84 -13.53 -4.28
CA GLU A 163 -4.58 -13.09 -2.92
C GLU A 163 -3.75 -11.79 -2.93
N LEU A 164 -4.16 -10.80 -2.13
CA LEU A 164 -3.50 -9.50 -2.08
C LEU A 164 -2.05 -9.66 -1.60
N GLU A 165 -1.09 -9.54 -2.51
CA GLU A 165 0.32 -9.63 -2.17
C GLU A 165 0.84 -8.27 -1.65
N LEU A 166 0.76 -8.09 -0.33
CA LEU A 166 1.32 -6.90 0.33
C LEU A 166 2.86 -6.91 0.25
N THR A 167 3.43 -5.74 -0.03
CA THR A 167 4.89 -5.55 0.06
C THR A 167 5.38 -5.81 1.49
N PRO A 168 6.65 -6.21 1.69
CA PRO A 168 7.21 -6.43 3.03
C PRO A 168 7.03 -5.22 3.96
N GLU A 169 7.12 -4.01 3.39
CA GLU A 169 6.88 -2.74 4.08
C GLU A 169 5.43 -2.60 4.55
N CYS A 170 4.45 -2.87 3.67
CA CYS A 170 3.03 -2.84 4.03
C CYS A 170 2.69 -3.90 5.10
N LYS A 171 3.24 -5.11 4.97
CA LYS A 171 3.06 -6.18 5.98
C LYS A 171 3.56 -5.71 7.35
N LYS A 172 4.76 -5.14 7.41
CA LYS A 172 5.33 -4.60 8.66
C LYS A 172 4.44 -3.53 9.30
N TYR A 173 3.90 -2.59 8.51
CA TYR A 173 3.01 -1.55 9.04
C TYR A 173 1.66 -2.10 9.50
N MET A 174 1.10 -3.07 8.76
CA MET A 174 -0.11 -3.78 9.15
C MET A 174 0.07 -4.52 10.47
N ASP A 175 1.16 -5.29 10.63
CA ASP A 175 1.46 -6.00 11.87
C ASP A 175 1.66 -5.02 13.04
N SER A 176 2.42 -3.95 12.82
CA SER A 176 2.66 -2.91 13.84
C SER A 176 1.35 -2.22 14.25
N TYR A 177 0.48 -1.93 13.28
CA TYR A 177 -0.85 -1.41 13.55
C TYR A 177 -1.63 -2.36 14.44
N ILE A 178 -1.75 -3.63 14.04
CA ILE A 178 -2.54 -4.65 14.76
C ILE A 178 -2.01 -4.84 16.19
N ASP A 179 -0.69 -4.90 16.37
CA ASP A 179 -0.10 -5.10 17.68
C ASP A 179 -0.35 -3.93 18.64
N VAL A 180 -0.17 -2.68 18.18
CA VAL A 180 -0.39 -1.49 19.02
C VAL A 180 -1.90 -1.27 19.27
N SER A 181 -2.74 -1.54 18.27
CA SER A 181 -4.17 -1.27 18.31
C SER A 181 -4.96 -2.35 19.07
N TRP A 182 -4.70 -3.62 18.80
CA TRP A 182 -5.48 -4.75 19.30
C TRP A 182 -4.73 -5.64 20.29
N GLY A 183 -3.42 -5.42 20.50
CA GLY A 183 -2.62 -6.23 21.42
C GLY A 183 -3.17 -6.23 22.85
N HIS A 184 -3.65 -5.08 23.33
CA HIS A 184 -4.27 -4.96 24.66
C HIS A 184 -5.60 -5.75 24.77
N VAL A 185 -6.40 -5.81 23.69
CA VAL A 185 -7.63 -6.60 23.64
C VAL A 185 -7.30 -8.08 23.77
N VAL A 186 -6.35 -8.57 22.97
CA VAL A 186 -5.91 -9.97 23.01
C VAL A 186 -5.30 -10.34 24.36
N SER A 187 -4.58 -9.42 25.01
CA SER A 187 -3.99 -9.66 26.33
C SER A 187 -4.99 -9.89 27.47
N CYS A 188 -6.26 -9.53 27.28
CA CYS A 188 -7.32 -9.78 28.27
C CYS A 188 -7.58 -11.28 28.47
N ILE A 189 -7.18 -12.11 27.50
CA ILE A 189 -7.39 -13.55 27.46
C ILE A 189 -6.08 -14.26 27.86
N PRO A 190 -6.07 -15.01 28.98
CA PRO A 190 -4.88 -15.75 29.42
C PRO A 190 -4.55 -16.90 28.45
N LYS A 191 -3.26 -17.09 28.14
CA LYS A 191 -2.78 -18.17 27.25
C LYS A 191 -2.64 -19.55 27.91
N SER A 192 -2.77 -19.66 29.24
CA SER A 192 -2.69 -20.94 29.96
C SER A 192 -3.54 -20.96 31.23
N GLY A 193 -4.21 -22.10 31.47
CA GLY A 193 -5.13 -22.31 32.57
C GLY A 193 -4.40 -22.64 33.88
N PHE A 194 -4.65 -21.86 34.93
CA PHE A 194 -4.35 -22.26 36.30
C PHE A 194 -5.47 -23.20 36.79
N PRO A 195 -5.15 -24.36 37.41
CA PRO A 195 -6.18 -25.27 37.90
C PRO A 195 -6.88 -24.71 39.15
N GLY A 196 -8.22 -24.81 39.22
CA GLY A 196 -9.00 -24.70 40.46
C GLY A 196 -10.10 -23.61 40.48
N PRO A 197 -10.76 -23.37 41.64
CA PRO A 197 -11.88 -22.43 41.79
C PRO A 197 -11.54 -20.97 41.44
N ILE A 198 -10.25 -20.63 41.54
CA ILE A 198 -9.68 -19.34 41.13
C ILE A 198 -9.86 -19.12 39.62
N GLN A 199 -9.88 -20.19 38.82
CA GLN A 199 -10.10 -20.17 37.39
C GLN A 199 -11.49 -19.59 37.04
N ARG A 200 -12.55 -19.91 37.79
CA ARG A 200 -13.92 -19.41 37.53
C ARG A 200 -14.02 -17.88 37.63
N TRP A 201 -13.50 -17.30 38.71
CA TRP A 201 -13.52 -15.85 38.90
C TRP A 201 -12.65 -15.15 37.85
N ILE A 202 -11.45 -15.68 37.60
CA ILE A 202 -10.55 -15.14 36.59
C ILE A 202 -11.24 -15.16 35.22
N ASN A 203 -11.95 -16.24 34.88
CA ASN A 203 -12.58 -16.39 33.58
C ASN A 203 -13.68 -15.37 33.29
N THR A 204 -14.65 -15.23 34.20
CA THR A 204 -15.73 -14.25 34.03
C THR A 204 -15.18 -12.82 33.96
N SER A 205 -14.11 -12.53 34.73
CA SER A 205 -13.45 -11.23 34.69
C SER A 205 -12.68 -10.98 33.37
N SER A 206 -12.09 -12.02 32.77
CA SER A 206 -11.35 -11.92 31.51
C SER A 206 -12.27 -11.70 30.31
N VAL A 207 -13.41 -12.41 30.24
CA VAL A 207 -14.40 -12.20 29.17
C VAL A 207 -14.95 -10.77 29.21
N ALA A 208 -15.34 -10.28 30.38
CA ALA A 208 -15.84 -8.91 30.52
C ALA A 208 -14.77 -7.84 30.18
N LYS A 209 -13.50 -8.07 30.54
CA LYS A 209 -12.38 -7.19 30.17
C LYS A 209 -12.17 -7.17 28.65
N PHE A 210 -12.15 -8.35 28.03
CA PHE A 210 -12.03 -8.48 26.58
C PHE A 210 -13.14 -7.74 25.86
N GLU A 211 -14.40 -7.97 26.24
CA GLU A 211 -15.57 -7.29 25.64
C GLU A 211 -15.46 -5.77 25.74
N SER A 212 -15.11 -5.27 26.92
CA SER A 212 -14.95 -3.83 27.17
C SER A 212 -13.83 -3.23 26.30
N ALA A 213 -12.66 -3.87 26.28
CA ALA A 213 -11.52 -3.43 25.48
C ALA A 213 -11.82 -3.49 23.97
N PHE A 214 -12.48 -4.56 23.51
CA PHE A 214 -12.92 -4.73 22.13
C PHE A 214 -13.85 -3.59 21.71
N HIS A 215 -14.94 -3.36 22.46
CA HIS A 215 -15.93 -2.34 22.11
C HIS A 215 -15.32 -0.94 22.11
N LYS A 216 -14.47 -0.62 23.08
CA LYS A 216 -13.77 0.68 23.12
C LYS A 216 -12.88 0.87 21.89
N THR A 217 -12.12 -0.15 21.52
CA THR A 217 -11.22 -0.13 20.35
C THR A 217 -12.01 0.01 19.06
N TYR A 218 -13.06 -0.82 18.90
CA TYR A 218 -13.96 -0.78 17.77
C TYR A 218 -14.60 0.60 17.59
N GLN A 219 -15.18 1.19 18.64
CA GLN A 219 -15.82 2.51 18.55
C GLN A 219 -14.86 3.61 18.16
N THR A 220 -13.59 3.54 18.62
CA THR A 220 -12.56 4.50 18.26
C THR A 220 -12.18 4.41 16.78
N GLN A 221 -12.05 3.18 16.26
CA GLN A 221 -11.52 2.93 14.91
C GLN A 221 -12.59 2.84 13.82
N LYS A 222 -13.87 2.70 14.19
CA LYS A 222 -14.97 2.56 13.21
C LYS A 222 -15.03 3.73 12.22
N LEU A 223 -14.69 4.94 12.66
CA LEU A 223 -14.73 6.17 11.86
C LEU A 223 -13.43 6.46 11.12
N TRP A 224 -12.41 5.60 11.27
CA TRP A 224 -11.17 5.75 10.52
C TRP A 224 -11.37 5.25 9.09
N LYS A 225 -10.39 5.53 8.21
CA LYS A 225 -10.55 5.25 6.79
C LYS A 225 -9.38 4.47 6.23
N VAL A 226 -9.69 3.40 5.52
CA VAL A 226 -8.76 2.67 4.65
C VAL A 226 -9.34 2.78 3.24
N PRO A 227 -8.88 3.74 2.41
CA PRO A 227 -9.55 4.06 1.16
C PRO A 227 -9.63 2.89 0.18
N ASP A 228 -8.56 2.08 0.09
CA ASP A 228 -8.52 0.93 -0.82
C ASP A 228 -9.30 -0.27 -0.25
N PRO A 229 -10.29 -0.82 -0.99
CA PRO A 229 -11.13 -1.90 -0.49
C PRO A 229 -10.37 -3.22 -0.29
N ARG A 230 -9.36 -3.52 -1.13
CA ARG A 230 -8.58 -4.77 -1.02
C ARG A 230 -7.74 -4.75 0.25
N LEU A 231 -7.06 -3.63 0.49
CA LEU A 231 -6.31 -3.40 1.72
C LEU A 231 -7.21 -3.42 2.95
N ARG A 232 -8.38 -2.77 2.87
CA ARG A 232 -9.37 -2.76 3.95
C ARG A 232 -9.81 -4.16 4.35
N ASP A 233 -10.16 -4.97 3.37
CA ASP A 233 -10.59 -6.35 3.61
C ASP A 233 -9.45 -7.22 4.14
N ALA A 234 -8.23 -7.05 3.63
CA ALA A 234 -7.06 -7.73 4.17
C ALA A 234 -6.78 -7.37 5.64
N LEU A 235 -6.84 -6.08 5.98
CA LEU A 235 -6.66 -5.60 7.34
C LEU A 235 -7.75 -6.12 8.29
N ARG A 236 -9.02 -6.11 7.86
CA ARG A 236 -10.13 -6.68 8.63
C ARG A 236 -9.96 -8.17 8.89
N ARG A 237 -9.54 -8.95 7.88
CA ARG A 237 -9.25 -10.37 8.02
C ARG A 237 -8.13 -10.59 9.03
N ALA A 238 -7.02 -9.86 8.92
CA ALA A 238 -5.88 -9.98 9.82
C ALA A 238 -6.26 -9.62 11.28
N ILE A 239 -7.04 -8.56 11.50
CA ILE A 239 -7.57 -8.23 12.83
C ILE A 239 -8.49 -9.34 13.35
N THR A 240 -9.40 -9.83 12.52
CA THR A 240 -10.33 -10.90 12.88
C THR A 240 -9.58 -12.16 13.31
N GLU A 241 -8.62 -12.59 12.50
CA GLU A 241 -7.78 -13.76 12.81
C GLU A 241 -7.02 -13.56 14.13
N ARG A 242 -6.44 -12.38 14.34
CA ARG A 242 -5.64 -12.08 15.53
C ARG A 242 -6.46 -11.96 16.81
N VAL A 243 -7.65 -11.37 16.73
CA VAL A 243 -8.49 -11.02 17.90
C VAL A 243 -9.49 -12.12 18.21
N ILE A 244 -10.13 -12.69 17.19
CA ILE A 244 -11.24 -13.61 17.38
C ILE A 244 -10.77 -15.04 17.55
N SER A 245 -9.71 -15.50 16.86
CA SER A 245 -9.25 -16.90 16.99
C SER A 245 -8.90 -17.25 18.44
N GLY A 246 -8.10 -16.41 19.11
CA GLY A 246 -7.75 -16.61 20.52
C GLY A 246 -8.96 -16.52 21.47
N TYR A 247 -9.97 -15.72 21.12
CA TYR A 247 -11.21 -15.64 21.88
C TYR A 247 -12.08 -16.88 21.70
N ARG A 248 -12.23 -17.37 20.46
CA ARG A 248 -12.95 -18.63 20.16
C ARG A 248 -12.34 -19.80 20.94
N ASP A 249 -11.02 -19.97 20.86
CA ASP A 249 -10.31 -21.04 21.57
C ASP A 249 -10.53 -20.97 23.09
N TYR A 250 -10.43 -19.77 23.64
CA TYR A 250 -10.67 -19.53 25.05
C TYR A 250 -12.11 -19.87 25.47
N LEU A 251 -13.10 -19.45 24.69
CA LEU A 251 -14.51 -19.76 24.96
C LEU A 251 -14.76 -21.27 24.94
N VAL A 252 -14.23 -21.99 23.96
CA VAL A 252 -14.38 -23.46 23.87
C VAL A 252 -13.80 -24.14 25.10
N VAL A 253 -12.56 -23.82 25.49
CA VAL A 253 -11.90 -24.49 26.62
C VAL A 253 -12.56 -24.14 27.96
N HIS A 254 -12.96 -22.88 28.16
CA HIS A 254 -13.38 -22.40 29.48
C HIS A 254 -14.90 -22.48 29.72
N LEU A 255 -15.73 -22.43 28.68
CA LEU A 255 -17.20 -22.51 28.82
C LEU A 255 -17.75 -23.92 28.63
N LEU A 256 -17.05 -24.83 27.94
CA LEU A 256 -17.44 -26.25 27.99
C LEU A 256 -17.32 -26.82 29.41
N LEU A 257 -16.49 -26.22 30.25
CA LEU A 257 -16.32 -26.57 31.67
C LEU A 257 -17.40 -25.98 32.58
N GLU A 258 -18.09 -24.91 32.17
CA GLU A 258 -19.04 -24.18 33.00
C GLU A 258 -20.28 -23.79 32.19
N LYS A 259 -21.47 -24.28 32.58
CA LYS A 259 -22.78 -23.97 31.97
C LYS A 259 -23.19 -22.48 32.11
N HIS A 260 -22.34 -21.54 31.69
CA HIS A 260 -22.65 -20.11 31.62
C HIS A 260 -23.17 -19.76 30.23
N VAL A 261 -24.26 -18.99 30.21
CA VAL A 261 -24.81 -18.39 29.00
C VAL A 261 -23.93 -17.20 28.64
N VAL A 262 -23.09 -17.34 27.61
CA VAL A 262 -22.43 -16.20 26.97
C VAL A 262 -23.52 -15.25 26.50
N ARG A 263 -23.36 -13.96 26.77
CA ARG A 263 -24.30 -12.94 26.29
C ARG A 263 -24.31 -12.98 24.75
N GLU A 264 -25.48 -12.90 24.13
CA GLU A 264 -25.62 -12.97 22.65
C GLU A 264 -24.71 -11.96 21.93
N SER A 265 -24.50 -10.77 22.52
CA SER A 265 -23.62 -9.71 22.00
C SER A 265 -22.12 -10.04 22.04
N SER A 266 -21.74 -11.10 22.75
CA SER A 266 -20.35 -11.50 22.98
C SER A 266 -19.98 -12.74 22.16
N ARG A 267 -20.89 -13.20 21.30
CA ARG A 267 -20.62 -14.32 20.41
C ARG A 267 -19.54 -13.94 19.41
N PRO A 268 -18.55 -14.81 19.15
CA PRO A 268 -17.51 -14.56 18.16
C PRO A 268 -18.07 -14.09 16.81
N GLU A 269 -19.18 -14.68 16.36
CA GLU A 269 -19.82 -14.32 15.08
C GLU A 269 -20.31 -12.87 15.05
N VAL A 270 -20.80 -12.34 16.18
CA VAL A 270 -21.26 -10.95 16.29
C VAL A 270 -20.06 -10.00 16.25
N LEU A 271 -18.99 -10.33 16.97
CA LEU A 271 -17.76 -9.53 17.00
C LEU A 271 -17.07 -9.51 15.64
N GLU A 272 -17.05 -10.64 14.91
CA GLU A 272 -16.58 -10.72 13.53
C GLU A 272 -17.39 -9.80 12.60
N GLY A 273 -18.72 -9.83 12.73
CA GLY A 273 -19.59 -8.91 11.99
C GLY A 273 -19.25 -7.44 12.26
N MET A 274 -18.98 -7.08 13.52
CA MET A 274 -18.55 -5.72 13.88
C MET A 274 -17.20 -5.38 13.23
N LEU A 275 -16.21 -6.27 13.29
CA LEU A 275 -14.90 -6.03 12.67
C LEU A 275 -15.01 -5.83 11.14
N GLY A 276 -15.99 -6.48 10.50
CA GLY A 276 -16.33 -6.27 9.10
C GLY A 276 -16.79 -4.85 8.75
N GLU A 277 -17.20 -4.05 9.72
CA GLU A 277 -17.62 -2.64 9.51
C GLU A 277 -16.49 -1.63 9.74
N LEU A 278 -15.31 -2.06 10.20
CA LEU A 278 -14.21 -1.14 10.49
C LEU A 278 -13.70 -0.45 9.22
N PHE A 279 -13.28 0.81 9.34
CA PHE A 279 -12.59 1.54 8.27
C PHE A 279 -13.46 2.03 7.09
N GLU A 280 -14.77 2.17 7.29
CA GLU A 280 -15.73 2.73 6.30
C GLU A 280 -15.92 4.26 6.41
N GLY A 281 -15.15 4.94 7.26
CA GLY A 281 -15.28 6.38 7.54
C GLY A 281 -15.09 7.32 6.35
#